data_AF-A0A822Y235-F1
#
_entry.id   AF-A0A822Y235-F1
#
_cell.length_a   1.000
_cell.length_b   1.000
_cell.length_c   1.000
_cell.angle_alpha   90.00
_cell.angle_beta   90.00
_cell.angle_gamma   90.00
#
_symmetry.space_group_name_H-M   'P 1'
#
loop_
_entity.id
_entity.type
_entity.pdbx_description
1 polymer ?
#
loop_
_entity_poly.entity_id
_entity_poly.type
_entity_poly.pdbx_seq_one_letter_code
_entity_poly.pdbx_strand_id
1 'polypeptide(L)' 'MGMILNGDDDLVPPSNFAMVERGIYRSGFPTQSNFGFLETLNLRSIMLVVFSLICFLFILVWWDHGFPCFFFN' A
#
# COMPACT_ATOMS: atom_id res chain seq x y z
N MET A 1 23.45 16.92 18.03
CA MET A 1 23.34 15.68 18.81
C MET A 1 21.86 15.47 19.07
N GLY A 2 21.09 14.91 18.14
CA GLY A 2 21.15 13.51 17.75
C GLY A 2 20.02 12.75 18.47
N MET A 3 18.76 13.14 18.22
CA MET A 3 17.65 12.25 18.56
C MET A 3 17.59 11.19 17.47
N ILE A 4 18.23 10.06 17.74
CA ILE A 4 18.06 8.85 16.95
C ILE A 4 16.63 8.41 17.22
N LEU A 5 15.69 8.83 16.37
CA LEU A 5 14.50 8.04 16.15
C LEU A 5 15.05 6.82 15.41
N ASN A 6 15.15 5.70 16.13
CA ASN A 6 15.40 4.43 15.47
C ASN A 6 14.35 4.34 14.35
N GLY A 7 14.83 4.36 13.11
CA GLY A 7 14.03 4.20 11.89
C GLY A 7 13.55 2.76 11.76
N ASP A 8 13.02 2.23 12.86
CA ASP A 8 12.10 1.12 12.82
C ASP A 8 10.75 1.77 12.49
N ASP A 9 10.62 2.24 11.24
CA ASP A 9 9.31 2.32 10.62
C ASP A 9 8.76 0.91 10.76
N ASP A 10 7.95 0.64 11.79
CA ASP A 10 7.41 -0.69 12.06
C ASP A 10 6.71 -1.13 10.76
N LEU A 11 7.41 -1.95 9.98
CA LEU A 11 6.99 -2.35 8.64
C LEU A 11 5.90 -3.41 8.84
N VAL A 12 4.73 -2.96 9.27
CA VAL A 12 3.62 -3.84 9.60
C VAL A 12 3.03 -4.34 8.29
N PRO A 13 3.13 -5.66 7.99
CA PRO A 13 2.50 -6.20 6.81
C PRO A 13 0.97 -6.03 6.93
N PRO A 14 0.29 -5.62 5.84
CA PRO A 14 -1.16 -5.50 5.86
C PRO A 14 -1.81 -6.86 6.13
N SER A 15 -3.03 -6.82 6.65
CA SER A 15 -3.76 -8.05 6.99
C SER A 15 -3.88 -8.95 5.76
N ASN A 16 -3.68 -10.26 5.93
CA ASN A 16 -3.74 -11.24 4.83
C ASN A 16 -2.72 -11.00 3.70
N PHE A 17 -1.57 -10.37 3.98
CA PHE A 17 -0.50 -10.17 3.00
C PHE A 17 0.15 -11.49 2.60
N ALA A 18 0.18 -11.78 1.31
CA ALA A 18 0.87 -12.92 0.74
C ALA A 18 1.40 -12.60 -0.66
N MET A 19 2.58 -13.14 -0.99
CA MET A 19 3.08 -13.15 -2.37
C MET A 19 2.30 -14.20 -3.16
N VAL A 20 1.72 -13.80 -4.29
CA VAL A 20 1.07 -14.72 -5.23
C VAL A 20 2.09 -15.18 -6.28
N GLU A 21 2.85 -14.23 -6.81
CA GLU A 21 3.88 -14.43 -7.84
C GLU A 21 4.98 -13.38 -7.66
N ARG A 22 6.14 -13.53 -8.30
CA ARG A 22 7.21 -12.50 -8.22
C ARG A 22 6.68 -11.14 -8.71
N GLY A 23 6.63 -10.17 -7.80
CA GLY A 23 6.11 -8.83 -8.08
C GLY A 23 4.59 -8.69 -8.00
N ILE A 24 3.86 -9.75 -7.65
CA ILE A 24 2.40 -9.73 -7.45
C ILE A 24 2.08 -10.15 -6.01
N TYR A 25 1.45 -9.23 -5.29
CA TYR A 25 1.09 -9.42 -3.90
C TYR A 25 -0.41 -9.25 -3.73
N ARG A 26 -0.97 -9.98 -2.77
CA ARG A 26 -2.35 -9.82 -2.30
C ARG A 26 -2.32 -9.37 -0.85
N SER A 27 -3.24 -8.51 -0.47
CA SER A 27 -3.50 -8.17 0.92
C SER A 27 -4.97 -7.79 1.11
N GLY A 28 -5.39 -7.67 2.35
CA GLY A 28 -6.56 -6.90 2.73
C GLY A 28 -6.33 -5.41 2.53
N PHE A 29 -7.30 -4.62 2.97
CA PHE A 29 -7.27 -3.17 2.82
C PHE A 29 -6.06 -2.56 3.58
N PRO A 30 -5.16 -1.84 2.89
CA PRO A 30 -4.01 -1.22 3.53
C PRO A 30 -4.44 -0.02 4.38
N THR A 31 -3.90 0.10 5.59
CA THR A 31 -4.08 1.27 6.46
C THR A 31 -2.81 2.13 6.49
N GLN A 32 -2.89 3.34 7.05
CA GLN A 32 -1.76 4.29 7.03
C GLN A 32 -0.47 3.72 7.64
N SER A 33 -0.59 2.86 8.64
CA SER A 33 0.53 2.15 9.28
C SER A 33 1.23 1.14 8.36
N ASN A 34 0.58 0.68 7.29
CA ASN A 34 1.15 -0.28 6.35
C ASN A 34 1.88 0.40 5.17
N PHE A 35 1.81 1.73 5.04
CA PHE A 35 2.39 2.42 3.89
C PHE A 35 3.91 2.29 3.85
N GLY A 36 4.60 2.37 5.01
CA GLY A 36 6.05 2.13 5.06
C GLY A 36 6.43 0.76 4.50
N PHE A 37 5.69 -0.29 4.87
CA PHE A 37 5.88 -1.64 4.31
C PHE A 37 5.61 -1.70 2.80
N LEU A 38 4.56 -1.06 2.31
CA LEU A 38 4.24 -1.02 0.87
C LEU A 38 5.28 -0.25 0.06
N GLU A 39 5.88 0.79 0.63
CA GLU A 39 6.95 1.57 0.01
C GLU A 39 8.22 0.72 -0.17
N THR A 40 8.57 -0.12 0.82
CA THR A 40 9.71 -1.05 0.70
C THR A 40 9.54 -2.10 -0.38
N LEU A 41 8.30 -2.44 -0.74
CA LEU A 41 8.00 -3.38 -1.82
C LEU A 41 8.16 -2.76 -3.22
N ASN A 42 8.31 -1.43 -3.32
CA ASN A 42 8.44 -0.68 -4.57
C ASN A 42 7.35 -1.05 -5.59
N LEU A 43 6.09 -1.08 -5.13
CA LEU A 43 4.95 -1.49 -5.93
C LEU A 43 4.69 -0.49 -7.06
N ARG A 44 4.64 -0.97 -8.30
CA ARG A 44 4.40 -0.10 -9.46
C ARG A 44 2.95 0.34 -9.59
N SER A 45 2.01 -0.45 -9.09
CA SER A 45 0.57 -0.22 -9.20
C SER A 45 -0.15 -1.03 -8.13
N ILE A 46 -1.28 -0.50 -7.66
CA ILE A 46 -2.16 -1.21 -6.71
C ILE A 46 -3.54 -1.34 -7.35
N MET A 47 -4.07 -2.56 -7.28
CA MET A 47 -5.41 -2.89 -7.76
C MET A 47 -6.32 -3.15 -6.56
N LEU A 48 -7.35 -2.32 -6.40
CA LEU A 48 -8.40 -2.50 -5.41
C LEU A 48 -9.60 -3.16 -6.09
N VAL A 49 -10.02 -4.33 -5.61
CA VAL A 49 -11.11 -5.13 -6.23
C VAL A 49 -12.48 -4.80 -5.60
N VAL A 50 -12.52 -3.93 -4.59
CA VAL A 50 -13.76 -3.60 -3.86
C VAL A 50 -14.51 -2.46 -4.57
N PHE A 51 -15.75 -2.72 -5.00
CA PHE A 51 -16.64 -1.74 -5.66
C PHE A 51 -17.40 -0.87 -4.64
N SER A 52 -16.68 -0.22 -3.72
CA SER A 52 -17.29 0.67 -2.72
C SER A 52 -16.81 2.10 -2.93
N LEU A 53 -17.67 3.10 -2.65
CA LEU A 53 -17.36 4.54 -2.72
C LEU A 53 -16.07 4.92 -1.95
N ILE A 54 -15.67 4.10 -0.98
CA ILE A 54 -14.42 4.23 -0.23
C ILE A 54 -13.16 4.08 -1.12
N CYS A 55 -13.23 3.37 -2.24
CA CYS A 55 -12.14 3.26 -3.21
C CYS A 55 -11.84 4.59 -3.90
N PHE A 56 -12.84 5.43 -4.17
CA PHE A 56 -12.60 6.73 -4.83
C PHE A 56 -11.76 7.68 -3.97
N LEU A 57 -11.97 7.67 -2.65
CA LEU A 57 -11.18 8.48 -1.72
C LEU A 57 -9.73 7.97 -1.63
N PHE A 58 -9.55 6.65 -1.64
CA PHE A 58 -8.22 6.05 -1.64
C PHE A 58 -7.46 6.30 -2.94
N ILE A 59 -8.12 6.29 -4.10
CA ILE A 59 -7.48 6.65 -5.38
C ILE A 59 -6.94 8.08 -5.33
N LEU A 60 -7.68 9.04 -4.74
CA LEU A 60 -7.19 10.41 -4.60
C LEU A 60 -5.95 10.50 -3.69
N VAL A 61 -5.93 9.75 -2.58
CA VAL A 61 -4.76 9.67 -1.70
C VAL A 61 -3.56 9.06 -2.43
N TRP A 62 -3.75 7.91 -3.09
CA TRP A 62 -2.67 7.22 -3.79
C TRP A 62 -2.19 7.96 -5.06
N TRP A 63 -3.07 8.73 -5.70
CA TRP A 63 -2.72 9.61 -6.81
C TRP A 63 -1.74 10.71 -6.39
N ASP A 64 -1.93 11.28 -5.19
CA ASP A 64 -1.02 12.31 -4.64
C ASP A 64 0.39 11.74 -4.40
N HIS A 65 0.48 10.46 -4.04
CA HIS A 65 1.73 9.73 -3.86
C HIS A 65 2.35 9.17 -5.16
N GLY A 66 1.73 9.40 -6.33
CA GLY A 66 2.31 9.05 -7.63
C GLY A 66 2.16 7.59 -8.06
N PHE A 67 1.28 6.81 -7.42
CA PHE A 67 1.03 5.42 -7.83
C PHE A 67 -0.12 5.33 -8.84
N PRO A 68 0.11 4.79 -10.06
CA PRO A 68 -0.96 4.59 -11.03
C PRO A 68 -1.92 3.49 -10.55
N CYS A 69 -3.17 3.87 -10.26
CA CYS A 69 -4.25 2.97 -9.89
C CYS A 69 -4.95 2.47 -11.16
N PHE A 70 -5.02 1.16 -11.37
CA PHE A 70 -5.73 0.57 -12.52
C PHE A 70 -7.04 -0.09 -12.04
N PHE A 71 -8.17 0.38 -12.56
CA PHE A 71 -9.47 -0.29 -12.44
C PHE A 71 -9.69 -1.14 -13.69
N PHE A 72 -9.87 -2.46 -13.54
CA PHE A 72 -10.42 -3.29 -14.62
C PHE A 72 -11.95 -3.23 -14.51
N ASN A 73 -12.60 -2.84 -15.62
CA ASN A 73 -14.06 -2.89 -15.75
C ASN A 73 -14.55 -4.32 -15.92
#